data_AF-A0A7C1ECL6-F1
#
_entry.id   AF-A0A7C1ECL6-F1
#
_cell.length_a   1.000
_cell.length_b   1.000
_cell.length_c   1.000
_cell.angle_alpha   90.00
_cell.angle_beta   90.00
_cell.angle_gamma   90.00
#
_symmetry.space_group_name_H-M   'P 1'
#
loop_
_entity.id
_entity.type
_entity.pdbx_description
1 polymer ?
#
loop_
_entity_poly.entity_id
_entity_poly.type
_entity_poly.pdbx_seq_one_letter_code
_entity_poly.pdbx_strand_id
1 'polypeptide(L)'
;MLTGLVLALALNFAFMLLVMPRFIVKLQQRGTVTVDRYKRDLREIPTQGGIAIIAVVFLLFGLEATLEHLPFYFVSIPFQSTDTDWAILLVAGLYAGFGLVDDLVDVGRVVKIVLLFFFSYRLIFVILTTAITIPVLGVIDLGVYHLFIIVPLYVLVVANLVNMHSGFNGLASGLSALLIAFMLVKFIMVGSPGMLVLSCLLGATLGFVWFNRYPARILWGNVGALALGAALGSAIVVSGFLVAGFVMFLPHTVNFLMYAYWRVMHKLHPETLKWQLAKFGRVRDDGTLEVPNPLTLKWVLPYHFRMTERQAVLAMYALTLPFCVLGLFIPY
;
A
#
# COMPACT_ATOMS: atom_id res chain seq x y z
N MET A 1 -10.69 -13.53 -19.84
CA MET A 1 -9.74 -13.29 -18.72
C MET A 1 -9.06 -11.93 -18.82
N LEU A 2 -8.02 -11.75 -19.65
CA LEU A 2 -7.23 -10.49 -19.68
C LEU A 2 -8.08 -9.24 -19.99
N THR A 3 -8.99 -9.33 -20.97
CA THR A 3 -9.93 -8.23 -21.29
C THR A 3 -10.74 -7.80 -20.07
N GLY A 4 -11.19 -8.76 -19.25
CA GLY A 4 -11.96 -8.45 -18.04
C GLY A 4 -11.14 -7.70 -16.99
N LEU A 5 -9.91 -8.14 -16.74
CA LEU A 5 -8.99 -7.47 -15.83
C LEU A 5 -8.67 -6.03 -16.27
N VAL A 6 -8.44 -5.83 -17.57
CA VAL A 6 -8.20 -4.50 -18.15
C VAL A 6 -9.43 -3.59 -18.00
N LEU A 7 -10.63 -4.12 -18.23
CA LEU A 7 -11.87 -3.37 -18.04
C LEU A 7 -12.09 -2.99 -16.57
N ALA A 8 -11.88 -3.93 -15.64
CA ALA A 8 -11.99 -3.69 -14.20
C ALA A 8 -11.04 -2.56 -13.73
N LEU A 9 -9.78 -2.61 -14.18
CA LEU A 9 -8.79 -1.57 -13.93
C LEU A 9 -9.24 -0.22 -14.52
N ALA A 10 -9.61 -0.20 -15.80
CA ALA A 10 -10.00 1.02 -16.51
C ALA A 10 -11.23 1.68 -15.88
N LEU A 11 -12.24 0.88 -15.48
CA LEU A 11 -13.45 1.36 -14.84
C LEU A 11 -13.15 1.98 -13.47
N ASN A 12 -12.37 1.29 -12.63
CA ASN A 12 -11.96 1.82 -11.32
C ASN A 12 -11.12 3.10 -11.46
N PHE A 13 -10.21 3.14 -12.45
CA PHE A 13 -9.42 4.33 -12.76
C PHE A 13 -10.31 5.51 -13.17
N ALA A 14 -11.20 5.31 -14.15
CA ALA A 14 -12.08 6.36 -14.67
C ALA A 14 -13.05 6.86 -13.60
N PHE A 15 -13.66 5.96 -12.84
CA PHE A 15 -14.58 6.31 -11.76
C PHE A 15 -13.88 7.07 -10.64
N MET A 16 -12.64 6.69 -10.31
CA MET A 16 -11.83 7.43 -9.36
C MET A 16 -11.53 8.86 -9.84
N LEU A 17 -11.16 9.04 -11.11
CA LEU A 17 -10.98 10.39 -11.69
C LEU A 17 -12.25 11.24 -11.63
N LEU A 18 -13.42 10.63 -11.79
CA LEU A 18 -14.73 11.30 -11.75
C LEU A 18 -15.12 11.73 -10.32
N VAL A 19 -14.92 10.88 -9.33
CA VAL A 19 -15.38 11.11 -7.94
C VAL A 19 -14.45 12.06 -7.18
N MET A 20 -13.14 11.97 -7.43
CA MET A 20 -12.12 12.67 -6.63
C MET A 20 -12.28 14.19 -6.55
N PRO A 21 -12.58 14.95 -7.62
CA PRO A 21 -12.74 16.40 -7.53
C PRO A 21 -13.81 16.81 -6.51
N ARG A 22 -14.96 16.12 -6.51
CA ARG A 22 -16.05 16.38 -5.54
C ARG A 22 -15.65 15.96 -4.13
N PHE A 23 -14.95 14.84 -3.99
CA PHE A 23 -14.49 14.34 -2.71
C PHE A 23 -13.50 15.32 -2.04
N ILE A 24 -12.53 15.83 -2.80
CA ILE A 24 -11.56 16.84 -2.35
C ILE A 24 -12.28 18.10 -1.85
N VAL A 25 -13.25 18.63 -2.61
CA VAL A 25 -14.02 19.82 -2.21
C VAL A 25 -14.77 19.58 -0.90
N LYS A 26 -15.43 18.42 -0.75
CA LYS A 26 -16.17 18.09 0.47
C LYS A 26 -15.27 17.98 1.70
N LEU A 27 -14.09 17.37 1.57
CA LEU A 27 -13.13 17.29 2.67
C LEU A 27 -12.60 18.66 3.06
N GLN A 28 -12.32 19.53 2.07
CA GLN A 28 -11.93 20.91 2.31
C GLN A 28 -13.01 21.69 3.08
N GLN A 29 -14.28 21.56 2.67
CA GLN A 29 -15.42 22.23 3.32
C GLN A 29 -15.64 21.76 4.76
N ARG A 30 -15.30 20.51 5.07
CA ARG A 30 -15.39 19.93 6.41
C ARG A 30 -14.16 20.23 7.29
N GLY A 31 -13.14 20.91 6.75
CA GLY A 31 -11.89 21.13 7.46
C GLY A 31 -11.06 19.86 7.69
N THR A 32 -11.32 18.78 6.95
CA THR A 32 -10.54 17.53 7.04
C THR A 32 -9.25 17.66 6.24
N VAL A 33 -8.37 18.53 6.73
CA VAL A 33 -7.14 18.94 6.06
C VAL A 33 -5.91 18.73 6.95
N THR A 34 -4.74 18.72 6.33
CA THR A 34 -3.45 18.71 7.03
C THR A 34 -2.43 19.52 6.25
N VAL A 35 -1.42 20.04 6.95
CA VAL A 35 -0.30 20.79 6.36
C VAL A 35 0.54 19.88 5.46
N ASP A 36 0.77 20.30 4.21
CA ASP A 36 1.82 19.73 3.35
C ASP A 36 3.19 20.29 3.77
N ARG A 37 3.94 19.49 4.53
CA ARG A 37 5.16 19.92 5.22
C ARG A 37 6.35 20.16 4.30
N TYR A 38 6.33 19.64 3.07
CA TYR A 38 7.40 19.85 2.10
C TYR A 38 7.02 20.92 1.07
N LYS A 39 6.39 22.00 1.55
CA LYS A 39 6.01 23.19 0.77
C LYS A 39 6.38 24.46 1.54
N ARG A 40 6.87 25.48 0.83
CA ARG A 40 7.25 26.77 1.46
C ARG A 40 6.05 27.50 2.06
N ASP A 41 4.92 27.42 1.37
CA ASP A 41 3.67 28.05 1.79
C ASP A 41 2.93 27.28 2.88
N LEU A 42 3.43 26.10 3.28
CA LEU A 42 2.84 25.23 4.31
C LEU A 42 1.32 25.08 4.17
N ARG A 43 0.84 25.06 2.92
CA ARG A 43 -0.58 25.02 2.61
C ARG A 43 -1.22 23.77 3.24
N GLU A 44 -2.47 23.92 3.64
CA GLU A 44 -3.28 22.80 4.06
C GLU A 44 -3.96 22.16 2.84
N ILE A 45 -3.92 20.83 2.77
CA ILE A 45 -4.60 20.04 1.75
C ILE A 45 -5.44 18.94 2.41
N PRO A 46 -6.52 18.48 1.76
CA PRO A 46 -7.33 17.37 2.27
C PRO A 46 -6.51 16.12 2.58
N THR A 47 -6.94 15.38 3.61
CA THR A 47 -6.36 14.08 4.00
C THR A 47 -7.40 12.96 3.83
N GLN A 48 -7.09 11.73 4.27
CA GLN A 48 -7.99 10.56 4.22
C GLN A 48 -8.42 10.14 2.80
N GLY A 49 -7.63 10.47 1.78
CA GLY A 49 -7.87 10.09 0.39
C GLY A 49 -8.01 8.59 0.14
N GLY A 50 -7.45 7.75 1.02
CA GLY A 50 -7.60 6.30 0.97
C GLY A 50 -9.03 5.80 1.13
N ILE A 51 -9.91 6.58 1.77
CA ILE A 51 -11.35 6.27 1.85
C ILE A 51 -11.93 6.15 0.45
N ALA A 52 -11.59 7.07 -0.45
CA ALA A 52 -12.10 7.06 -1.82
C ALA A 52 -11.58 5.86 -2.62
N ILE A 53 -10.31 5.45 -2.43
CA ILE A 53 -9.77 4.25 -3.08
C ILE A 53 -10.61 3.03 -2.72
N ILE A 54 -10.80 2.80 -1.41
CA ILE A 54 -11.49 1.61 -0.91
C ILE A 54 -12.99 1.66 -1.23
N ALA A 55 -13.65 2.81 -1.07
CA ALA A 55 -15.06 2.96 -1.41
C ALA A 55 -15.34 2.70 -2.90
N VAL A 56 -14.49 3.19 -3.81
CA VAL A 56 -14.62 2.93 -5.25
C VAL A 56 -14.45 1.45 -5.56
N VAL A 57 -13.43 0.80 -4.99
CA VAL A 57 -13.19 -0.62 -5.22
C VAL A 57 -14.33 -1.47 -4.69
N PHE A 58 -14.81 -1.24 -3.45
CA PHE A 58 -15.95 -1.98 -2.91
C PHE A 58 -17.22 -1.79 -3.74
N LEU A 59 -17.52 -0.56 -4.16
CA LEU A 59 -18.71 -0.25 -4.95
C LEU A 59 -18.66 -0.97 -6.30
N LEU A 60 -17.57 -0.83 -7.05
CA LEU A 60 -17.47 -1.37 -8.40
C LEU A 60 -17.28 -2.89 -8.39
N PHE A 61 -16.51 -3.42 -7.44
CA PHE A 61 -16.36 -4.87 -7.28
C PHE A 61 -17.68 -5.52 -6.86
N GLY A 62 -18.42 -4.92 -5.92
CA GLY A 62 -19.73 -5.42 -5.50
C GLY A 62 -20.80 -5.32 -6.60
N LEU A 63 -20.78 -4.23 -7.37
CA LEU A 63 -21.64 -4.09 -8.55
C LEU A 63 -21.32 -5.20 -9.57
N GLU A 64 -20.04 -5.40 -9.88
CA GLU A 64 -19.60 -6.44 -10.82
C GLU A 64 -20.05 -7.83 -10.36
N ALA A 65 -19.76 -8.20 -9.11
CA ALA A 65 -20.17 -9.48 -8.56
C ALA A 65 -21.70 -9.66 -8.54
N THR A 66 -22.47 -8.58 -8.42
CA THR A 66 -23.94 -8.64 -8.56
C THR A 66 -24.35 -8.88 -10.01
N LEU A 67 -23.74 -8.16 -10.96
CA LEU A 67 -24.01 -8.29 -12.39
C LEU A 67 -23.65 -9.67 -12.93
N GLU A 68 -22.59 -10.31 -12.42
CA GLU A 68 -22.20 -11.70 -12.74
C GLU A 68 -23.34 -12.71 -12.54
N HIS A 69 -24.26 -12.45 -11.61
CA HIS A 69 -25.38 -13.35 -11.27
C HIS A 69 -26.69 -12.98 -11.99
N LEU A 70 -26.73 -11.88 -12.74
CA LEU A 70 -27.91 -11.48 -13.49
C LEU A 70 -27.89 -12.07 -14.90
N PRO A 71 -29.05 -12.37 -15.52
CA PRO A 71 -29.13 -12.94 -16.86
C PRO A 71 -28.72 -11.97 -18.00
N PHE A 72 -28.17 -10.80 -17.66
CA PHE A 72 -27.72 -9.77 -18.60
C PHE A 72 -26.23 -9.92 -18.91
N TYR A 73 -25.85 -11.02 -19.58
CA TYR A 73 -24.47 -11.35 -19.96
C TYR A 73 -23.72 -10.28 -20.77
N PHE A 74 -24.42 -9.27 -21.31
CA PHE A 74 -23.83 -8.21 -22.13
C PHE A 74 -23.27 -7.03 -21.32
N VAL A 75 -23.45 -7.00 -19.99
CA VAL A 75 -23.07 -5.85 -19.15
C VAL A 75 -21.95 -6.17 -18.15
N SER A 76 -21.71 -7.46 -17.84
CA SER A 76 -20.66 -7.87 -16.91
C SER A 76 -19.27 -7.87 -17.55
N ILE A 77 -18.25 -7.57 -16.74
CA ILE A 77 -16.85 -7.81 -17.06
C ILE A 77 -16.66 -9.32 -17.28
N PRO A 78 -15.95 -9.75 -18.34
CA PRO A 78 -15.72 -11.17 -18.64
C PRO A 78 -14.64 -11.77 -17.74
N PHE A 79 -14.85 -11.69 -16.42
CA PHE A 79 -14.01 -12.26 -15.38
C PHE A 79 -14.87 -12.51 -14.12
N GLN A 80 -14.96 -13.77 -13.68
CA GLN A 80 -15.73 -14.13 -12.50
C GLN A 80 -14.93 -13.89 -11.22
N SER A 81 -15.56 -13.23 -10.24
CA SER A 81 -15.00 -13.04 -8.90
C SER A 81 -14.78 -14.38 -8.19
N THR A 82 -13.69 -14.48 -7.40
CA THR A 82 -13.38 -15.68 -6.60
C THR A 82 -13.50 -15.40 -5.09
N ASP A 83 -13.60 -16.45 -4.28
CA ASP A 83 -13.55 -16.34 -2.81
C ASP A 83 -12.25 -15.68 -2.32
N THR A 84 -11.15 -15.85 -3.06
CA THR A 84 -9.87 -15.19 -2.78
C THR A 84 -9.97 -13.69 -3.00
N ASP A 85 -10.62 -13.23 -4.08
CA ASP A 85 -10.83 -11.81 -4.33
C ASP A 85 -11.62 -11.16 -3.19
N TRP A 86 -12.70 -11.80 -2.75
CA TRP A 86 -13.51 -11.36 -1.61
C TRP A 86 -12.75 -11.36 -0.28
N ALA A 87 -11.94 -12.40 -0.03
CA ALA A 87 -11.15 -12.48 1.19
C ALA A 87 -10.09 -11.36 1.27
N ILE A 88 -9.37 -11.10 0.17
CA ILE A 88 -8.41 -9.99 0.07
C ILE A 88 -9.12 -8.65 0.27
N LEU A 89 -10.27 -8.44 -0.40
CA LEU A 89 -11.03 -7.20 -0.29
C LEU A 89 -11.56 -6.97 1.13
N LEU A 90 -12.06 -8.01 1.79
CA LEU A 90 -12.53 -7.92 3.17
C LEU A 90 -11.41 -7.54 4.15
N VAL A 91 -10.24 -8.20 4.05
CA VAL A 91 -9.09 -7.87 4.91
C VAL A 91 -8.60 -6.44 4.64
N ALA A 92 -8.53 -6.01 3.38
CA ALA A 92 -8.20 -4.63 3.03
C ALA A 92 -9.20 -3.64 3.63
N GLY A 93 -10.50 -3.96 3.59
CA GLY A 93 -11.57 -3.15 4.18
C GLY A 93 -11.48 -3.05 5.71
N LEU A 94 -11.18 -4.16 6.40
CA LEU A 94 -10.96 -4.16 7.86
C LEU A 94 -9.77 -3.28 8.25
N TYR A 95 -8.66 -3.38 7.52
CA TYR A 95 -7.49 -2.51 7.73
C TYR A 95 -7.78 -1.04 7.38
N ALA A 96 -8.58 -0.78 6.34
CA ALA A 96 -9.06 0.57 6.00
C ALA A 96 -9.90 1.17 7.13
N GLY A 97 -10.83 0.37 7.66
CA GLY A 97 -11.69 0.75 8.80
C GLY A 97 -10.86 1.06 10.04
N PHE A 98 -9.88 0.22 10.38
CA PHE A 98 -8.94 0.53 11.46
C PHE A 98 -8.17 1.82 11.19
N GLY A 99 -7.63 2.00 9.97
CA GLY A 99 -6.92 3.22 9.61
C GLY A 99 -7.77 4.47 9.74
N LEU A 100 -9.07 4.37 9.48
CA LEU A 100 -10.02 5.47 9.67
C LEU A 100 -10.21 5.78 11.16
N VAL A 101 -10.39 4.76 11.99
CA VAL A 101 -10.50 4.93 13.45
C VAL A 101 -9.20 5.50 14.03
N ASP A 102 -8.04 5.00 13.61
CA ASP A 102 -6.70 5.48 14.03
C ASP A 102 -6.49 6.95 13.66
N ASP A 103 -6.96 7.38 12.48
CA ASP A 103 -6.93 8.79 12.04
C ASP A 103 -7.86 9.70 12.88
N LEU A 104 -8.88 9.16 13.55
CA LEU A 104 -9.88 9.93 14.30
C LEU A 104 -9.58 10.02 15.81
N VAL A 105 -9.09 8.94 16.44
CA VAL A 105 -9.02 8.84 17.91
C VAL A 105 -7.70 8.33 18.51
N ASP A 106 -6.66 8.06 17.71
CA ASP A 106 -5.38 7.45 18.14
C ASP A 106 -5.57 6.24 19.08
N VAL A 107 -5.70 5.05 18.50
CA VAL A 107 -6.10 3.83 19.21
C VAL A 107 -4.94 3.21 20.01
N GLY A 108 -3.71 3.71 19.82
CA GLY A 108 -2.50 3.22 20.49
C GLY A 108 -1.89 1.96 19.86
N ARG A 109 -0.58 1.79 20.08
CA ARG A 109 0.25 0.82 19.34
C ARG A 109 -0.07 -0.66 19.63
N VAL A 110 -0.39 -1.00 20.88
CA VAL A 110 -0.67 -2.40 21.27
C VAL A 110 -1.96 -2.87 20.63
N VAL A 111 -3.03 -2.08 20.74
CA VAL A 111 -4.34 -2.38 20.15
C VAL A 111 -4.22 -2.48 18.63
N LYS A 112 -3.45 -1.58 18.00
CA LYS A 112 -3.14 -1.65 16.56
C LYS A 112 -2.54 -3.00 16.15
N ILE A 113 -1.51 -3.47 16.87
CA ILE A 113 -0.86 -4.74 16.53
C ILE A 113 -1.84 -5.91 16.70
N VAL A 114 -2.57 -5.96 17.82
CA VAL A 114 -3.50 -7.05 18.12
C VAL A 114 -4.65 -7.12 17.12
N LEU A 115 -5.35 -6.02 16.87
CA LEU A 115 -6.52 -6.03 15.98
C LEU A 115 -6.13 -6.36 14.54
N LEU A 116 -5.09 -5.71 14.02
CA LEU A 116 -4.65 -5.94 12.64
C LEU A 116 -4.18 -7.40 12.44
N PHE A 117 -3.51 -8.00 13.42
CA PHE A 117 -3.14 -9.42 13.39
C PHE A 117 -4.38 -10.32 13.21
N PHE A 118 -5.45 -10.10 13.98
CA PHE A 118 -6.66 -10.93 13.88
C PHE A 118 -7.51 -10.65 12.64
N PHE A 119 -7.48 -9.43 12.08
CA PHE A 119 -8.23 -9.11 10.87
C PHE A 119 -7.83 -9.96 9.66
N SER A 120 -6.61 -10.50 9.64
CA SER A 120 -6.11 -11.34 8.55
C SER A 120 -6.58 -12.81 8.62
N TYR A 121 -7.24 -13.24 9.70
CA TYR A 121 -7.66 -14.64 9.88
C TYR A 121 -8.66 -15.13 8.81
N ARG A 122 -9.39 -14.22 8.16
CA ARG A 122 -10.28 -14.57 7.04
C ARG A 122 -9.55 -15.34 5.94
N LEU A 123 -8.26 -15.07 5.74
CA LEU A 123 -7.46 -15.65 4.66
C LEU A 123 -7.21 -17.15 4.85
N ILE A 124 -7.24 -17.64 6.09
CA ILE A 124 -6.98 -19.05 6.42
C ILE A 124 -7.93 -19.99 5.66
N PHE A 125 -9.16 -19.54 5.40
CA PHE A 125 -10.18 -20.34 4.71
C PHE A 125 -10.04 -20.37 3.18
N VAL A 126 -9.12 -19.59 2.60
CA VAL A 126 -8.87 -19.58 1.14
C VAL A 126 -7.44 -20.00 0.78
N ILE A 127 -6.59 -20.25 1.78
CA ILE A 127 -5.23 -20.75 1.57
C ILE A 127 -5.27 -22.24 1.25
N LEU A 128 -4.67 -22.61 0.12
CA LEU A 128 -4.67 -23.98 -0.39
C LEU A 128 -3.46 -24.81 0.01
N THR A 129 -2.37 -24.16 0.43
CA THR A 129 -1.11 -24.82 0.81
C THR A 129 -0.45 -24.12 1.99
N THR A 130 0.14 -24.89 2.89
CA THR A 130 0.97 -24.41 4.01
C THR A 130 2.46 -24.55 3.74
N ALA A 131 2.81 -25.08 2.57
CA ALA A 131 4.17 -25.23 2.10
C ALA A 131 4.70 -23.91 1.53
N ILE A 132 5.97 -23.63 1.84
CA ILE A 132 6.72 -22.47 1.35
C ILE A 132 7.92 -23.00 0.60
N THR A 133 8.16 -22.51 -0.64
CA THR A 133 9.42 -22.79 -1.32
C THR A 133 10.43 -21.72 -0.96
N ILE A 134 11.52 -22.14 -0.34
CA ILE A 134 12.67 -21.26 -0.11
C ILE A 134 13.70 -21.56 -1.20
N PRO A 135 14.14 -20.54 -1.97
CA PRO A 135 15.22 -20.73 -2.94
C PRO A 135 16.42 -21.41 -2.28
N VAL A 136 17.00 -22.40 -2.95
CA VAL A 136 18.13 -23.23 -2.48
C VAL A 136 17.77 -24.25 -1.38
N LEU A 137 16.92 -23.91 -0.41
CA LEU A 137 16.56 -24.80 0.71
C LEU A 137 15.42 -25.79 0.39
N GLY A 138 14.65 -25.54 -0.68
CA GLY A 138 13.57 -26.41 -1.12
C GLY A 138 12.23 -26.07 -0.48
N VAL A 139 11.31 -27.02 -0.50
CA VAL A 139 9.93 -26.86 0.00
C VAL A 139 9.87 -27.26 1.47
N ILE A 140 9.34 -26.38 2.30
CA ILE A 140 9.13 -26.63 3.74
C ILE A 140 7.65 -26.47 4.03
N ASP A 141 7.03 -27.50 4.61
CA ASP A 141 5.65 -27.41 5.12
C ASP A 141 5.66 -26.91 6.57
N LEU A 142 5.00 -25.78 6.79
CA LEU A 142 4.87 -25.18 8.13
C LEU A 142 3.53 -25.53 8.80
N GLY A 143 2.61 -26.19 8.11
CA GLY A 143 1.30 -26.59 8.62
C GLY A 143 0.56 -25.47 9.37
N VAL A 144 0.12 -25.75 10.59
CA VAL A 144 -0.63 -24.80 11.44
C VAL A 144 0.12 -23.51 11.74
N TYR A 145 1.46 -23.53 11.77
CA TYR A 145 2.26 -22.31 12.00
C TYR A 145 2.15 -21.34 10.83
N HIS A 146 2.01 -21.85 9.59
CA HIS A 146 1.75 -21.01 8.43
C HIS A 146 0.44 -20.23 8.63
N LEU A 147 -0.64 -20.93 8.94
CA LEU A 147 -1.99 -20.38 9.02
C LEU A 147 -2.17 -19.41 10.19
N PHE A 148 -1.74 -19.79 11.39
CA PHE A 148 -2.05 -19.04 12.61
C PHE A 148 -0.99 -18.00 13.01
N ILE A 149 0.23 -18.09 12.45
CA ILE A 149 1.32 -17.17 12.79
C ILE A 149 1.80 -16.43 11.54
N ILE A 150 2.27 -17.14 10.52
CA ILE A 150 2.94 -16.52 9.36
C ILE A 150 1.97 -15.62 8.58
N VAL A 151 0.79 -16.13 8.23
CA VAL A 151 -0.23 -15.39 7.46
C VAL A 151 -0.60 -14.06 8.13
N PRO A 152 -1.13 -14.03 9.37
CA PRO A 152 -1.52 -12.77 9.99
C PRO A 152 -0.34 -11.83 10.27
N LEU A 153 0.83 -12.37 10.62
CA LEU A 153 2.03 -11.57 10.84
C LEU A 153 2.54 -10.92 9.55
N TYR A 154 2.55 -11.66 8.44
CA TYR A 154 3.03 -11.16 7.16
C TYR A 154 2.15 -10.01 6.65
N VAL A 155 0.83 -10.17 6.68
CA VAL A 155 -0.11 -9.12 6.27
C VAL A 155 0.05 -7.87 7.15
N LEU A 156 0.15 -8.05 8.47
CA LEU A 156 0.40 -6.97 9.42
C LEU A 156 1.70 -6.23 9.10
N VAL A 157 2.79 -6.96 8.86
CA VAL A 157 4.11 -6.39 8.54
C VAL A 157 4.01 -5.59 7.25
N VAL A 158 3.49 -6.16 6.16
CA VAL A 158 3.37 -5.48 4.86
C VAL A 158 2.53 -4.21 4.97
N ALA A 159 1.40 -4.25 5.68
CA ALA A 159 0.56 -3.06 5.92
C ALA A 159 1.33 -1.92 6.61
N ASN A 160 2.13 -2.25 7.63
CA ASN A 160 2.94 -1.26 8.34
C ASN A 160 4.14 -0.78 7.50
N LEU A 161 4.77 -1.66 6.70
CA LEU A 161 5.84 -1.29 5.77
C LEU A 161 5.37 -0.22 4.78
N VAL A 162 4.18 -0.41 4.18
CA VAL A 162 3.56 0.57 3.28
C VAL A 162 3.28 1.89 4.00
N ASN A 163 2.71 1.83 5.21
CA ASN A 163 2.41 3.03 5.99
C ASN A 163 3.64 3.85 6.37
N MET A 164 4.72 3.17 6.76
CA MET A 164 5.97 3.81 7.18
C MET A 164 6.80 4.35 6.01
N HIS A 165 6.58 3.87 4.80
CA HIS A 165 7.28 4.34 3.60
C HIS A 165 6.50 5.45 2.88
N SER A 166 6.14 6.49 3.63
CA SER A 166 5.31 7.61 3.18
C SER A 166 5.92 8.97 3.51
N GLY A 167 5.22 10.06 3.15
CA GLY A 167 5.56 11.43 3.59
C GLY A 167 6.12 12.37 2.53
N PHE A 168 6.27 11.93 1.28
CA PHE A 168 6.36 12.82 0.12
C PHE A 168 5.12 12.64 -0.77
N ASN A 169 4.74 13.70 -1.48
CA ASN A 169 3.63 13.73 -2.40
C ASN A 169 3.79 12.72 -3.54
N GLY A 170 2.88 11.77 -3.62
CA GLY A 170 2.89 10.68 -4.60
C GLY A 170 3.64 9.42 -4.13
N LEU A 171 4.55 9.52 -3.16
CA LEU A 171 5.50 8.44 -2.84
C LEU A 171 4.81 7.12 -2.53
N ALA A 172 3.99 7.09 -1.49
CA ALA A 172 3.48 5.84 -0.97
C ALA A 172 2.36 5.26 -1.85
N SER A 173 1.48 6.11 -2.39
CA SER A 173 0.46 5.66 -3.35
C SER A 173 1.08 5.18 -4.66
N GLY A 174 2.15 5.82 -5.14
CA GLY A 174 2.83 5.42 -6.37
C GLY A 174 3.67 4.15 -6.21
N LEU A 175 4.37 3.99 -5.08
CA LEU A 175 5.04 2.72 -4.73
C LEU A 175 4.02 1.59 -4.57
N SER A 176 2.87 1.86 -3.95
CA SER A 176 1.78 0.87 -3.84
C SER A 176 1.24 0.50 -5.21
N ALA A 177 0.99 1.47 -6.10
CA ALA A 177 0.57 1.19 -7.48
C ALA A 177 1.61 0.34 -8.24
N LEU A 178 2.90 0.64 -8.08
CA LEU A 178 4.00 -0.13 -8.65
C LEU A 178 3.98 -1.59 -8.14
N LEU A 179 3.90 -1.78 -6.83
CA LEU A 179 3.86 -3.11 -6.21
C LEU A 179 2.62 -3.91 -6.63
N ILE A 180 1.44 -3.28 -6.65
CA ILE A 180 0.19 -3.92 -7.12
C ILE A 180 0.31 -4.31 -8.59
N ALA A 181 0.88 -3.45 -9.45
CA ALA A 181 1.06 -3.77 -10.86
C ALA A 181 1.94 -5.00 -11.08
N PHE A 182 3.10 -5.07 -10.42
CA PHE A 182 3.99 -6.22 -10.54
C PHE A 182 3.43 -7.49 -9.89
N MET A 183 2.70 -7.35 -8.78
CA MET A 183 2.00 -8.48 -8.17
C MET A 183 0.89 -9.01 -9.10
N LEU A 184 0.12 -8.12 -9.72
CA LEU A 184 -0.90 -8.50 -10.70
C LEU A 184 -0.28 -9.21 -11.92
N VAL A 185 0.85 -8.72 -12.43
CA VAL A 185 1.59 -9.41 -13.51
C VAL A 185 2.00 -10.82 -13.08
N LYS A 186 2.54 -10.99 -11.87
CA LYS A 186 2.88 -12.31 -11.32
C LYS A 186 1.66 -13.24 -11.26
N PHE A 187 0.52 -12.73 -10.78
CA PHE A 187 -0.72 -13.49 -10.71
C PHE A 187 -1.22 -13.91 -12.09
N ILE A 188 -1.09 -13.05 -13.10
CA ILE A 188 -1.45 -13.36 -14.48
C ILE A 188 -0.53 -14.44 -15.06
N MET A 189 0.78 -14.37 -14.79
CA MET A 189 1.77 -15.35 -15.29
C MET A 189 1.49 -16.78 -14.82
N VAL A 190 0.93 -16.92 -13.61
CA VAL A 190 0.69 -18.22 -12.97
C VAL A 190 -0.79 -18.62 -12.88
N GLY A 191 -1.71 -17.74 -13.31
CA GLY A 191 -3.15 -17.97 -13.21
C GLY A 191 -3.68 -18.00 -11.77
N SER A 192 -3.10 -17.22 -10.86
CA SER A 192 -3.51 -17.20 -9.45
C SER A 192 -4.90 -16.58 -9.25
N PRO A 193 -5.77 -17.12 -8.36
CA PRO A 193 -6.97 -16.40 -7.93
C PRO A 193 -6.58 -15.07 -7.26
N GLY A 194 -7.49 -14.08 -7.23
CA GLY A 194 -7.19 -12.73 -6.70
C GLY A 194 -6.80 -11.68 -7.75
N MET A 195 -6.77 -12.03 -9.04
CA MET A 195 -6.41 -11.09 -10.11
C MET A 195 -7.41 -9.92 -10.23
N LEU A 196 -8.71 -10.18 -10.02
CA LEU A 196 -9.75 -9.18 -10.23
C LEU A 196 -9.64 -8.07 -9.19
N VAL A 197 -9.53 -8.42 -7.91
CA VAL A 197 -9.39 -7.43 -6.83
C VAL A 197 -8.10 -6.61 -6.99
N LEU A 198 -6.97 -7.23 -7.38
CA LEU A 198 -5.73 -6.52 -7.64
C LEU A 198 -5.86 -5.55 -8.83
N SER A 199 -6.61 -5.93 -9.85
CA SER A 199 -6.88 -5.07 -11.02
C SER A 199 -7.74 -3.85 -10.64
N CYS A 200 -8.79 -4.06 -9.84
CA CYS A 200 -9.60 -2.96 -9.29
C CYS A 200 -8.78 -2.02 -8.40
N LEU A 201 -7.99 -2.57 -7.48
CA LEU A 201 -7.12 -1.79 -6.59
C LEU A 201 -6.07 -1.00 -7.37
N LEU A 202 -5.47 -1.58 -8.41
CA LEU A 202 -4.52 -0.88 -9.28
C LEU A 202 -5.18 0.30 -9.98
N GLY A 203 -6.36 0.09 -10.58
CA GLY A 203 -7.12 1.14 -11.26
C GLY A 203 -7.46 2.30 -10.34
N ALA A 204 -8.06 2.02 -9.19
CA ALA A 204 -8.42 3.04 -8.21
C ALA A 204 -7.18 3.77 -7.66
N THR A 205 -6.08 3.04 -7.40
CA THR A 205 -4.84 3.65 -6.90
C THR A 205 -4.19 4.55 -7.95
N LEU A 206 -4.13 4.14 -9.22
CA LEU A 206 -3.62 4.98 -10.31
C LEU A 206 -4.46 6.26 -10.49
N GLY A 207 -5.80 6.13 -10.39
CA GLY A 207 -6.70 7.28 -10.42
C GLY A 207 -6.47 8.23 -9.24
N PHE A 208 -6.21 7.69 -8.05
CA PHE A 208 -5.84 8.47 -6.87
C PHE A 208 -4.49 9.18 -7.03
N VAL A 209 -3.47 8.47 -7.54
CA VAL A 209 -2.10 9.01 -7.75
C VAL A 209 -2.14 10.27 -8.62
N TRP A 210 -3.08 10.38 -9.56
CA TRP A 210 -3.27 11.60 -10.35
C TRP A 210 -3.50 12.87 -9.49
N PHE A 211 -4.14 12.72 -8.33
CA PHE A 211 -4.42 13.80 -7.38
C PHE A 211 -3.37 13.89 -6.26
N ASN A 212 -2.69 12.78 -5.93
CA ASN A 212 -1.67 12.75 -4.87
C ASN A 212 -0.26 13.09 -5.36
N ARG A 213 0.04 12.94 -6.66
CA ARG A 213 1.35 13.30 -7.24
C ARG A 213 1.68 14.78 -7.02
N TYR A 214 2.96 15.11 -6.96
CA TYR A 214 3.42 16.49 -6.71
C TYR A 214 2.93 17.51 -7.78
N PRO A 215 2.39 18.68 -7.38
CA PRO A 215 2.00 19.03 -6.01
C PRO A 215 0.67 18.35 -5.63
N ALA A 216 0.61 17.74 -4.45
CA ALA A 216 -0.57 16.97 -4.06
C ALA A 216 -1.78 17.89 -3.83
N ARG A 217 -2.95 17.39 -4.25
CA ARG A 217 -4.27 17.99 -3.97
C ARG A 217 -4.99 17.28 -2.83
N ILE A 218 -4.50 16.11 -2.43
CA ILE A 218 -5.04 15.29 -1.34
C ILE A 218 -3.99 14.28 -0.89
N LEU A 219 -3.95 13.99 0.41
CA LEU A 219 -3.12 12.94 1.02
C LEU A 219 -3.98 11.71 1.34
N TRP A 220 -3.38 10.52 1.27
CA TRP A 220 -4.13 9.26 1.41
C TRP A 220 -4.49 8.83 2.85
N GLY A 221 -3.82 9.39 3.88
CA GLY A 221 -4.01 9.02 5.29
C GLY A 221 -3.57 7.59 5.66
N ASN A 222 -3.82 7.18 6.90
CA ASN A 222 -3.56 5.80 7.34
C ASN A 222 -4.49 4.80 6.65
N VAL A 223 -5.72 5.23 6.31
CA VAL A 223 -6.73 4.41 5.60
C VAL A 223 -6.14 3.77 4.35
N GLY A 224 -5.59 4.59 3.44
CA GLY A 224 -5.06 4.09 2.16
C GLY A 224 -3.84 3.20 2.34
N ALA A 225 -2.93 3.60 3.24
CA ALA A 225 -1.69 2.89 3.46
C ALA A 225 -1.90 1.49 4.04
N LEU A 226 -2.71 1.39 5.11
CA LEU A 226 -3.00 0.12 5.77
C LEU A 226 -3.83 -0.78 4.85
N ALA A 227 -4.81 -0.24 4.13
CA ALA A 227 -5.66 -1.04 3.25
C ALA A 227 -4.88 -1.62 2.06
N LEU A 228 -4.08 -0.81 1.35
CA LEU A 228 -3.32 -1.30 0.19
C LEU A 228 -2.19 -2.24 0.60
N GLY A 229 -1.51 -1.97 1.73
CA GLY A 229 -0.52 -2.90 2.24
C GLY A 229 -1.14 -4.22 2.74
N ALA A 230 -2.32 -4.17 3.36
CA ALA A 230 -3.04 -5.39 3.72
C ALA A 230 -3.52 -6.18 2.50
N ALA A 231 -3.98 -5.50 1.45
CA ALA A 231 -4.35 -6.16 0.20
C ALA A 231 -3.15 -6.87 -0.45
N LEU A 232 -2.01 -6.20 -0.55
CA LEU A 232 -0.77 -6.79 -1.07
C LEU A 232 -0.26 -7.94 -0.22
N GLY A 233 -0.25 -7.78 1.11
CA GLY A 233 0.11 -8.85 2.04
C GLY A 233 -0.83 -10.05 1.89
N SER A 234 -2.14 -9.81 1.78
CA SER A 234 -3.15 -10.86 1.61
C SER A 234 -2.97 -11.62 0.29
N ALA A 235 -2.73 -10.89 -0.80
CA ALA A 235 -2.43 -11.49 -2.10
C ALA A 235 -1.17 -12.38 -2.02
N ILE A 236 -0.10 -11.87 -1.39
CA ILE A 236 1.15 -12.62 -1.25
C ILE A 236 0.94 -13.93 -0.49
N VAL A 237 0.29 -13.89 0.67
CA VAL A 237 0.15 -15.09 1.52
C VAL A 237 -0.81 -16.12 0.93
N VAL A 238 -1.92 -15.70 0.29
CA VAL A 238 -2.89 -16.63 -0.28
C VAL A 238 -2.33 -17.39 -1.47
N SER A 239 -1.47 -16.75 -2.25
CA SER A 239 -0.84 -17.37 -3.43
C SER A 239 0.50 -18.04 -3.13
N GLY A 240 0.92 -18.11 -1.86
CA GLY A 240 2.18 -18.72 -1.43
C GLY A 240 3.43 -17.88 -1.72
N PHE A 241 3.33 -16.70 -2.32
CA PHE A 241 4.43 -15.89 -2.85
C PHE A 241 5.30 -15.17 -1.81
N LEU A 242 5.48 -15.72 -0.62
CA LEU A 242 6.13 -15.05 0.51
C LEU A 242 7.53 -14.51 0.18
N VAL A 243 8.34 -15.31 -0.54
CA VAL A 243 9.71 -14.93 -0.92
C VAL A 243 9.69 -13.88 -2.02
N ALA A 244 8.85 -14.06 -3.04
CA ALA A 244 8.69 -13.09 -4.11
C ALA A 244 8.23 -11.73 -3.54
N GLY A 245 7.21 -11.74 -2.69
CA GLY A 245 6.71 -10.58 -1.97
C GLY A 245 7.78 -9.91 -1.12
N PHE A 246 8.56 -10.69 -0.36
CA PHE A 246 9.66 -10.15 0.45
C PHE A 246 10.68 -9.41 -0.42
N VAL A 247 11.07 -10.00 -1.55
CA VAL A 247 11.99 -9.36 -2.49
C VAL A 247 11.41 -8.08 -3.06
N MET A 248 10.15 -8.07 -3.52
CA MET A 248 9.51 -6.84 -4.02
C MET A 248 9.44 -5.74 -2.95
N PHE A 249 9.23 -6.12 -1.69
CA PHE A 249 9.16 -5.20 -0.55
C PHE A 249 10.53 -4.88 0.09
N LEU A 250 11.65 -5.32 -0.48
CA LEU A 250 12.98 -5.09 0.10
C LEU A 250 13.25 -3.60 0.41
N PRO A 251 12.95 -2.62 -0.48
CA PRO A 251 13.14 -1.21 -0.16
C PRO A 251 12.30 -0.74 1.04
N HIS A 252 11.07 -1.23 1.17
CA HIS A 252 10.20 -0.87 2.30
C HIS A 252 10.73 -1.49 3.60
N THR A 253 11.22 -2.72 3.54
CA THR A 253 11.87 -3.41 4.66
C THR A 253 13.12 -2.67 5.10
N VAL A 254 13.98 -2.25 4.17
CA VAL A 254 15.16 -1.43 4.46
C VAL A 254 14.76 -0.12 5.11
N ASN A 255 13.75 0.59 4.58
CA ASN A 255 13.23 1.80 5.20
C ASN A 255 12.77 1.58 6.65
N PHE A 256 12.07 0.48 6.91
CA PHE A 256 11.64 0.10 8.26
C PHE A 256 12.83 -0.17 9.18
N LEU A 257 13.81 -0.96 8.75
CA LEU A 257 15.00 -1.29 9.54
C LEU A 257 15.82 -0.05 9.87
N MET A 258 16.01 0.87 8.92
CA MET A 258 16.67 2.15 9.14
C MET A 258 15.93 2.99 10.19
N TYR A 259 14.60 3.07 10.09
CA TYR A 259 13.77 3.76 11.07
C TYR A 259 13.85 3.10 12.46
N ALA A 260 13.79 1.77 12.54
CA ALA A 260 13.90 1.03 13.78
C ALA A 260 15.26 1.27 14.45
N TYR A 261 16.35 1.21 13.68
CA TYR A 261 17.69 1.55 14.14
C TYR A 261 17.74 2.98 14.70
N TRP A 262 17.18 3.95 13.99
CA TRP A 262 17.11 5.33 14.48
C TRP A 262 16.36 5.45 15.80
N ARG A 263 15.20 4.79 15.94
CA ARG A 263 14.42 4.78 17.19
C ARG A 263 15.17 4.15 18.36
N VAL A 264 15.95 3.10 18.12
CA VAL A 264 16.80 2.47 19.13
C VAL A 264 17.92 3.41 19.54
N MET A 265 18.62 4.01 18.58
CA MET A 265 19.72 4.95 18.87
C MET A 265 19.24 6.18 19.62
N HIS A 266 18.04 6.70 19.31
CA HIS A 266 17.43 7.79 20.06
C HIS A 266 17.18 7.41 21.53
N LYS A 267 16.76 6.16 21.78
CA LYS A 267 16.52 5.67 23.15
C LYS A 267 17.83 5.47 23.93
N LEU A 268 18.89 5.02 23.27
CA LEU A 268 20.19 4.76 23.89
C LEU A 268 21.01 6.03 24.11
N HIS A 269 20.86 7.02 23.24
CA HIS A 269 21.65 8.26 23.23
C HIS A 269 20.77 9.50 23.02
N PRO A 270 19.80 9.76 23.94
CA PRO A 270 18.80 10.81 23.76
C PRO A 270 19.38 12.24 23.70
N GLU A 271 20.52 12.47 24.33
CA GLU A 271 21.24 13.75 24.36
C GLU A 271 21.97 14.08 23.05
N THR A 272 22.23 13.08 22.21
CA THR A 272 22.98 13.29 20.96
C THR A 272 22.07 13.86 19.87
N LEU A 273 22.40 15.06 19.38
CA LEU A 273 21.64 15.79 18.35
C LEU A 273 21.29 14.95 17.11
N LYS A 274 22.23 14.10 16.65
CA LYS A 274 22.05 13.22 15.48
C LYS A 274 20.85 12.27 15.62
N TRP A 275 20.52 11.86 16.84
CA TRP A 275 19.46 10.89 17.10
C TRP A 275 18.14 11.52 17.52
N GLN A 276 18.06 12.86 17.61
CA GLN A 276 16.81 13.53 17.92
C GLN A 276 15.75 13.23 16.86
N LEU A 277 14.53 12.94 17.33
CA LEU A 277 13.43 12.58 16.45
C LEU A 277 12.89 13.83 15.74
N ALA A 278 12.90 13.78 14.42
CA ALA A 278 12.28 14.79 13.57
C ALA A 278 11.25 14.12 12.67
N LYS A 279 10.03 14.67 12.60
CA LYS A 279 8.98 14.09 11.75
C LYS A 279 9.11 14.52 10.29
N PHE A 280 9.56 15.76 10.07
CA PHE A 280 9.66 16.38 8.76
C PHE A 280 10.93 17.20 8.61
N GLY A 281 11.37 17.34 7.36
CA GLY A 281 12.41 18.30 6.97
C GLY A 281 11.81 19.64 6.57
N ARG A 282 12.52 20.37 5.72
CA ARG A 282 12.15 21.68 5.17
C ARG A 282 12.36 21.71 3.66
N VAL A 283 11.91 22.78 3.03
CA VAL A 283 12.26 23.11 1.64
C VAL A 283 13.20 24.31 1.64
N ARG A 284 14.31 24.20 0.93
CA ARG A 284 15.32 25.24 0.78
C ARG A 284 14.87 26.32 -0.21
N ASP A 285 15.63 27.41 -0.29
CA ASP A 285 15.38 28.55 -1.19
C ASP A 285 15.55 28.24 -2.68
N ASP A 286 16.27 27.17 -3.02
CA ASP A 286 16.38 26.61 -4.37
C ASP A 286 15.25 25.62 -4.73
N GLY A 287 14.39 25.28 -3.76
CA GLY A 287 13.25 24.35 -3.94
C GLY A 287 13.60 22.89 -3.68
N THR A 288 14.86 22.61 -3.30
CA THR A 288 15.30 21.28 -2.89
C THR A 288 14.98 20.99 -1.43
N LEU A 289 15.02 19.72 -1.07
CA LEU A 289 14.72 19.24 0.27
C LEU A 289 15.90 19.49 1.23
N GLU A 290 15.56 19.84 2.45
CA GLU A 290 16.46 19.78 3.60
C GLU A 290 15.90 18.73 4.57
N VAL A 291 16.50 17.55 4.57
CA VAL A 291 16.04 16.42 5.40
C VAL A 291 16.79 16.36 6.72
N PRO A 292 16.17 15.86 7.80
CA PRO A 292 16.79 15.89 9.13
C PRO A 292 18.03 15.00 9.27
N ASN A 293 18.02 13.82 8.64
CA ASN A 293 19.07 12.82 8.72
C ASN A 293 18.90 11.79 7.58
N PRO A 294 19.91 10.92 7.33
CA PRO A 294 19.81 9.86 6.33
C PRO A 294 19.27 8.52 6.90
N LEU A 295 18.50 8.53 8.00
CA LEU A 295 18.06 7.31 8.71
C LEU A 295 16.66 6.83 8.31
N THR A 296 16.14 7.32 7.20
CA THR A 296 14.99 6.73 6.49
C THR A 296 15.31 6.72 5.01
N LEU A 297 14.86 5.69 4.28
CA LEU A 297 15.34 5.44 2.92
C LEU A 297 15.05 6.61 1.99
N LYS A 298 13.87 7.22 2.12
CA LYS A 298 13.46 8.41 1.35
C LYS A 298 14.33 9.65 1.59
N TRP A 299 15.07 9.70 2.71
CA TRP A 299 15.93 10.83 3.07
C TRP A 299 17.40 10.63 2.70
N VAL A 300 17.84 9.41 2.40
CA VAL A 300 19.25 9.13 2.10
C VAL A 300 19.76 9.99 0.94
N LEU A 301 19.11 9.94 -0.23
CA LEU A 301 19.59 10.69 -1.39
C LEU A 301 19.44 12.21 -1.20
N PRO A 302 18.30 12.75 -0.73
CA PRO A 302 18.19 14.19 -0.48
C PRO A 302 19.09 14.73 0.63
N TYR A 303 19.64 13.87 1.50
CA TYR A 303 20.63 14.26 2.51
C TYR A 303 22.00 14.52 1.87
N HIS A 304 22.40 13.71 0.90
CA HIS A 304 23.70 13.80 0.23
C HIS A 304 23.68 14.69 -1.02
N PHE A 305 22.54 14.82 -1.68
CA PHE A 305 22.39 15.54 -2.95
C PHE A 305 21.24 16.54 -2.88
N ARG A 306 21.40 17.67 -3.58
CA ARG A 306 20.35 18.69 -3.72
C ARG A 306 19.24 18.17 -4.63
N MET A 307 18.17 17.65 -4.02
CA MET A 307 17.05 17.04 -4.73
C MET A 307 15.73 17.71 -4.37
N THR A 308 14.89 17.97 -5.38
CA THR A 308 13.49 18.33 -5.19
C THR A 308 12.68 17.13 -4.69
N GLU A 309 11.50 17.40 -4.12
CA GLU A 309 10.59 16.32 -3.68
C GLU A 309 10.23 15.37 -4.83
N ARG A 310 9.99 15.89 -6.04
CA ARG A 310 9.72 15.08 -7.24
C ARG A 310 10.87 14.12 -7.55
N GLN A 311 12.11 14.61 -7.54
CA GLN A 311 13.29 13.79 -7.81
C GLN A 311 13.47 12.71 -6.74
N ALA A 312 13.25 13.05 -5.46
CA ALA A 312 13.34 12.09 -4.37
C ALA A 312 12.31 10.95 -4.53
N VAL A 313 11.07 11.28 -4.92
CA VAL A 313 10.03 10.29 -5.19
C VAL A 313 10.39 9.39 -6.37
N LEU A 314 10.82 9.97 -7.49
CA LEU A 314 11.24 9.20 -8.68
C LEU A 314 12.42 8.28 -8.37
N ALA A 315 13.37 8.72 -7.54
CA ALA A 315 14.48 7.88 -7.12
C ALA A 315 14.02 6.66 -6.31
N MET A 316 12.99 6.78 -5.47
CA MET A 316 12.42 5.64 -4.75
C MET A 316 11.69 4.67 -5.68
N TYR A 317 11.00 5.17 -6.71
CA TYR A 317 10.41 4.30 -7.74
C TYR A 317 11.50 3.55 -8.51
N ALA A 318 12.56 4.26 -8.94
CA ALA A 318 13.68 3.66 -9.64
C ALA A 318 14.43 2.63 -8.79
N LEU A 319 14.58 2.89 -7.49
CA LEU A 319 15.17 1.93 -6.54
C LEU A 319 14.31 0.68 -6.37
N THR A 320 12.98 0.81 -6.38
CA THR A 320 12.05 -0.30 -6.12
C THR A 320 11.84 -1.18 -7.35
N LEU A 321 11.90 -0.60 -8.55
CA LEU A 321 11.62 -1.29 -9.80
C LEU A 321 12.44 -2.59 -10.02
N PRO A 322 13.78 -2.63 -9.81
CA PRO A 322 14.55 -3.85 -9.98
C PRO A 322 14.07 -5.00 -9.06
N PHE A 323 13.70 -4.69 -7.83
CA PHE A 323 13.19 -5.68 -6.88
C PHE A 323 11.81 -6.22 -7.29
N CYS A 324 10.95 -5.35 -7.82
CA CYS A 324 9.68 -5.76 -8.41
C CYS A 324 9.89 -6.72 -9.59
N VAL A 325 10.83 -6.40 -10.49
CA VAL A 325 11.18 -7.25 -11.64
C VAL A 325 11.74 -8.61 -11.17
N LEU A 326 12.67 -8.61 -10.23
CA LEU A 326 13.23 -9.85 -9.66
C LEU A 326 12.15 -10.74 -9.03
N GLY A 327 11.20 -10.14 -8.31
CA GLY A 327 10.09 -10.87 -7.68
C GLY A 327 9.18 -11.62 -8.66
N LEU A 328 9.11 -11.22 -9.94
CA LEU A 328 8.34 -11.93 -10.96
C LEU A 328 8.90 -13.34 -11.21
N PHE A 329 10.22 -13.48 -11.16
CA PHE A 329 10.93 -14.72 -11.52
C PHE A 329 11.19 -15.65 -10.32
N ILE A 330 10.82 -15.24 -9.11
CA ILE A 330 10.91 -16.10 -7.92
C ILE A 330 9.71 -17.06 -7.91
N PRO A 331 9.93 -18.38 -7.74
CA PRO A 331 8.85 -19.38 -7.69
C PRO A 331 7.95 -19.23 -6.45
N TYR A 332 6.92 -20.09 -6.34
CA TYR A 332 5.92 -20.12 -5.27
C TYR A 332 6.54 -20.09 -3.87
#